data_AF-A0AAU8NA77-F1
#
_entry.id   AF-A0AAU8NA77-F1
#
_cell.length_a   1.000
_cell.length_b   1.000
_cell.length_c   1.000
_cell.angle_alpha   90.00
_cell.angle_beta   90.00
_cell.angle_gamma   90.00
#
_symmetry.space_group_name_H-M   'P 1'
#
loop_
_entity.id
_entity.type
_entity.pdbx_description
1 polymer ?
#
loop_
_entity_poly.entity_id
_entity_poly.type
_entity_poly.pdbx_seq_one_letter_code
_entity_poly.pdbx_strand_id
1 'polypeptide(L)'
;MKISLGRQSILLLGVNGLFALAGALSGTFLNVFLWKSRPDYAMLGWFTISQQLAIGLTFWLAGKWVKEHNKMNALRLGTGLSGVFYMLVLWTGARAVDWIWPLGLLLGCALGLFWLAFNVVYFEVTDRDNRDLFNGWVGLLGSMTGIIGPWFSGFVISRMADNTGYRLIFTVSLVIYIIAVVFSFFLKKRKVSGTYRWSEPVLQLSASQSPWRPLAMGLFAQGVREGVFAFLIALLVYLATAQEYKLGQFSLITSAVALVCYWAAGKWFKPNYRSKGMLTGSILLLLVLLPLLWKVNYGTLLFMGIGSAAAMPLYILPMISAGFDMMGTSGENVEKRVELVVLRELCLMTGRLFGLIIFLIAVINAPSQQVLIWLIILLGTFPLIGWIFMRKLLIQTASEDSNAAV
;
A
#
# COMPACT_ATOMS: atom_id res chain seq x y z
N MET A 1 -31.06 0.16 -16.77
CA MET A 1 -30.46 -1.20 -16.77
C MET A 1 -29.57 -1.29 -15.53
N LYS A 2 -29.78 -2.23 -14.59
CA LYS A 2 -28.91 -2.33 -13.39
C LYS A 2 -27.51 -2.75 -13.83
N ILE A 3 -26.52 -1.88 -13.66
CA ILE A 3 -25.11 -2.19 -13.91
C ILE A 3 -24.75 -3.36 -12.98
N SER A 4 -24.27 -4.46 -13.55
CA SER A 4 -23.91 -5.67 -12.80
C SER A 4 -22.48 -6.10 -13.13
N LEU A 5 -21.80 -6.68 -12.15
CA LEU A 5 -20.45 -7.19 -12.34
C LEU A 5 -20.51 -8.55 -13.04
N GLY A 6 -19.68 -8.70 -14.08
CA GLY A 6 -19.51 -9.99 -14.75
C GLY A 6 -18.90 -11.04 -13.80
N ARG A 7 -19.16 -12.32 -14.06
CA ARG A 7 -18.67 -13.45 -13.26
C ARG A 7 -17.14 -13.43 -13.05
N GLN A 8 -16.38 -12.97 -14.04
CA GLN A 8 -14.92 -12.84 -13.94
C GLN A 8 -14.47 -11.70 -13.02
N SER A 9 -15.21 -10.58 -13.04
CA SER A 9 -14.96 -9.44 -12.15
C SER A 9 -15.27 -9.82 -10.70
N ILE A 10 -16.37 -10.54 -10.45
CA ILE A 10 -16.70 -11.10 -9.11
C ILE A 10 -15.61 -12.06 -8.64
N LEU A 11 -15.14 -12.96 -9.51
CA LEU A 11 -14.07 -13.90 -9.15
C LEU A 11 -12.77 -13.17 -8.82
N LEU A 12 -12.39 -12.15 -9.59
CA LEU A 12 -11.21 -11.33 -9.31
C LEU A 12 -11.35 -10.56 -7.98
N LEU A 13 -12.54 -10.03 -7.68
CA LEU A 13 -12.85 -9.43 -6.38
C LEU A 13 -12.69 -10.43 -5.24
N GLY A 14 -13.19 -11.66 -5.41
CA GLY A 14 -13.04 -12.73 -4.42
C GLY A 14 -11.58 -13.09 -4.16
N VAL A 15 -10.77 -13.26 -5.23
CA VAL A 15 -9.34 -13.54 -5.11
C VAL A 15 -8.60 -12.37 -4.43
N ASN A 16 -8.91 -11.13 -4.79
CA ASN A 16 -8.35 -9.95 -4.14
C ASN A 16 -8.75 -9.83 -2.67
N GLY A 17 -10.02 -10.09 -2.35
CA GLY A 17 -10.53 -10.08 -0.99
C GLY A 17 -9.83 -11.13 -0.11
N LEU A 18 -9.64 -12.35 -0.61
CA LEU A 18 -8.89 -13.39 0.09
C LEU A 18 -7.42 -13.01 0.27
N PHE A 19 -6.78 -12.47 -0.77
CA PHE A 19 -5.39 -12.01 -0.70
C PHE A 19 -5.22 -10.90 0.33
N ALA A 20 -6.11 -9.91 0.32
CA ALA A 20 -6.13 -8.80 1.27
C ALA A 20 -6.43 -9.27 2.70
N LEU A 21 -7.36 -10.21 2.88
CA LEU A 21 -7.69 -10.79 4.18
C LEU A 21 -6.48 -11.52 4.78
N ALA A 22 -5.87 -12.42 4.02
CA ALA A 22 -4.68 -13.13 4.46
C ALA A 22 -3.54 -12.15 4.80
N GLY A 23 -3.33 -11.15 3.94
CA GLY A 23 -2.33 -10.10 4.16
C GLY A 23 -2.60 -9.28 5.42
N ALA A 24 -3.86 -8.91 5.70
CA ALA A 24 -4.24 -8.13 6.87
C ALA A 24 -4.16 -8.95 8.17
N LEU A 25 -4.50 -10.24 8.12
CA LEU A 25 -4.44 -11.13 9.29
C LEU A 25 -3.00 -11.28 9.79
N SER A 26 -2.05 -11.56 8.89
CA SER A 26 -0.67 -11.89 9.27
C SER A 26 0.31 -10.73 9.11
N GLY A 27 0.12 -9.87 8.11
CA GLY A 27 1.05 -8.78 7.80
C GLY A 27 1.12 -7.71 8.89
N THR A 28 0.01 -7.42 9.57
CA THR A 28 -0.02 -6.46 10.70
C THR A 28 0.86 -6.89 11.87
N PHE A 29 0.98 -8.21 12.10
CA PHE A 29 1.72 -8.77 13.21
C PHE A 29 3.10 -9.30 12.83
N LEU A 30 3.43 -9.37 11.54
CA LEU A 30 4.72 -9.87 11.06
C LEU A 30 5.90 -9.07 11.63
N ASN A 31 5.85 -7.74 11.58
CA ASN A 31 6.93 -6.91 12.13
C ASN A 31 7.04 -7.02 13.65
N VAL A 32 5.91 -7.20 14.35
CA VAL A 32 5.90 -7.45 15.80
C VAL A 32 6.50 -8.82 16.12
N PHE A 33 6.18 -9.84 15.33
CA PHE A 33 6.75 -11.19 15.46
C PHE A 33 8.28 -11.18 15.31
N LEU A 34 8.80 -10.50 14.28
CA LEU A 34 10.24 -10.34 14.07
C LEU A 34 10.89 -9.56 15.21
N TRP A 35 10.25 -8.48 15.67
CA TRP A 35 10.72 -7.69 16.80
C TRP A 35 10.80 -8.49 18.11
N LYS A 36 9.79 -9.31 18.41
CA LYS A 36 9.80 -10.17 19.61
C LYS A 36 10.93 -11.20 19.57
N SER A 37 11.35 -11.62 18.38
CA SER A 37 12.46 -12.56 18.21
C SER A 37 13.82 -11.86 18.31
N ARG A 38 13.96 -10.64 17.78
CA ARG A 38 15.14 -9.78 17.94
C ARG A 38 14.70 -8.30 17.97
N PRO A 39 14.76 -7.61 19.13
CA PRO A 39 14.31 -6.24 19.27
C PRO A 39 15.36 -5.26 18.72
N ASP A 40 15.45 -5.21 17.38
CA ASP A 40 16.39 -4.36 16.65
C ASP A 40 15.66 -3.61 15.53
N TYR A 41 15.71 -2.27 15.60
CA TYR A 41 15.10 -1.39 14.60
C TYR A 41 15.79 -1.50 13.24
N ALA A 42 17.12 -1.66 13.22
CA ALA A 42 17.87 -1.77 11.98
C ALA A 42 17.48 -3.06 11.23
N MET A 43 17.33 -4.18 11.95
CA MET A 43 16.83 -5.44 11.39
C MET A 43 15.48 -5.26 10.66
N LEU A 44 14.50 -4.58 11.27
CA LEU A 44 13.21 -4.31 10.62
C LEU A 44 13.34 -3.39 9.40
N GLY A 45 14.23 -2.38 9.50
CA GLY A 45 14.55 -1.50 8.38
C GLY A 45 15.12 -2.26 7.20
N TRP A 46 16.10 -3.15 7.42
CA TRP A 46 16.70 -3.99 6.39
C TRP A 46 15.73 -4.98 5.78
N PHE A 47 14.88 -5.63 6.59
CA PHE A 47 13.78 -6.48 6.11
C PHE A 47 12.87 -5.70 5.14
N THR A 48 12.47 -4.48 5.53
CA THR A 48 11.58 -3.64 4.73
C THR A 48 12.27 -3.15 3.46
N ILE A 49 13.56 -2.76 3.51
CA ILE A 49 14.33 -2.39 2.30
C ILE A 49 14.38 -3.56 1.32
N SER A 50 14.72 -4.74 1.82
CA SER A 50 14.78 -5.96 1.02
C SER A 50 13.44 -6.23 0.30
N GLN A 51 12.33 -6.10 1.02
CA GLN A 51 10.99 -6.19 0.46
C GLN A 51 10.74 -5.14 -0.62
N GLN A 52 11.05 -3.86 -0.35
CA GLN A 52 10.79 -2.77 -1.30
C GLN A 52 11.63 -2.88 -2.57
N LEU A 53 12.90 -3.29 -2.46
CA LEU A 53 13.75 -3.56 -3.62
C LEU A 53 13.16 -4.67 -4.48
N ALA A 54 12.72 -5.77 -3.88
CA ALA A 54 12.10 -6.87 -4.62
C ALA A 54 10.78 -6.47 -5.28
N ILE A 55 9.94 -5.65 -4.64
CA ILE A 55 8.71 -5.14 -5.26
C ILE A 55 9.04 -4.36 -6.53
N GLY A 56 9.94 -3.37 -6.45
CA GLY A 56 10.27 -2.53 -7.60
C GLY A 56 10.95 -3.29 -8.73
N LEU A 57 11.91 -4.18 -8.41
CA LEU A 57 12.54 -5.05 -9.40
C LEU A 57 11.50 -5.96 -10.07
N THR A 58 10.56 -6.50 -9.29
CA THR A 58 9.49 -7.34 -9.82
C THR A 58 8.57 -6.54 -10.73
N PHE A 59 8.15 -5.33 -10.36
CA PHE A 59 7.34 -4.47 -11.22
C PHE A 59 8.06 -4.17 -12.54
N TRP A 60 9.35 -3.85 -12.46
CA TRP A 60 10.15 -3.53 -13.65
C TRP A 60 10.35 -4.74 -14.57
N LEU A 61 10.75 -5.89 -14.03
CA LEU A 61 11.05 -7.10 -14.80
C LEU A 61 9.78 -7.83 -15.27
N ALA A 62 8.81 -8.00 -14.37
CA ALA A 62 7.56 -8.69 -14.68
C ALA A 62 6.62 -7.82 -15.51
N GLY A 63 6.86 -6.51 -15.64
CA GLY A 63 6.10 -5.61 -16.53
C GLY A 63 6.01 -6.16 -17.96
N LYS A 64 7.15 -6.59 -18.52
CA LYS A 64 7.21 -7.23 -19.84
C LYS A 64 6.41 -8.53 -19.88
N TRP A 65 6.58 -9.40 -18.88
CA TRP A 65 5.86 -10.68 -18.82
C TRP A 65 4.34 -10.49 -18.71
N VAL A 66 3.89 -9.56 -17.87
CA VAL A 66 2.46 -9.28 -17.70
C VAL A 66 1.85 -8.66 -18.96
N LYS A 67 2.62 -7.84 -19.69
CA LYS A 67 2.16 -7.21 -20.93
C LYS A 67 2.18 -8.13 -22.15
N GLU A 68 3.20 -8.97 -22.29
CA GLU A 68 3.43 -9.77 -23.52
C GLU A 68 3.11 -11.26 -23.34
N HIS A 69 2.95 -11.74 -22.11
CA HIS A 69 2.67 -13.15 -21.81
C HIS A 69 1.43 -13.29 -20.93
N ASN A 70 1.26 -14.48 -20.33
CA ASN A 70 0.10 -14.80 -19.52
C ASN A 70 0.19 -14.18 -18.11
N LYS A 71 -0.37 -12.98 -17.96
CA LYS A 71 -0.56 -12.26 -16.68
C LYS A 71 -1.27 -13.07 -15.58
N MET A 72 -2.11 -14.06 -15.90
CA MET A 72 -2.71 -14.93 -14.87
C MET A 72 -1.67 -15.77 -14.14
N ASN A 73 -0.58 -16.13 -14.82
CA ASN A 73 0.51 -16.87 -14.18
C ASN A 73 1.25 -15.98 -13.17
N ALA A 74 1.44 -14.70 -13.48
CA ALA A 74 2.03 -13.74 -12.54
C ALA A 74 1.13 -13.56 -11.31
N LEU A 75 -0.18 -13.41 -11.49
CA LEU A 75 -1.14 -13.30 -10.37
C LEU A 75 -1.09 -14.54 -9.46
N ARG A 76 -1.16 -15.74 -10.05
CA ARG A 76 -1.06 -17.03 -9.33
C ARG A 76 0.25 -17.21 -8.60
N LEU A 77 1.35 -16.89 -9.28
CA LEU A 77 2.69 -17.01 -8.72
C LEU A 77 2.86 -16.04 -7.55
N GLY A 78 2.38 -14.79 -7.68
CA GLY A 78 2.39 -13.82 -6.58
C GLY A 78 1.65 -14.34 -5.35
N THR A 79 0.40 -14.80 -5.51
CA THR A 79 -0.38 -15.39 -4.40
C THR A 79 0.28 -16.63 -3.81
N GLY A 80 0.82 -17.52 -4.66
CA GLY A 80 1.51 -18.73 -4.22
C GLY A 80 2.77 -18.42 -3.42
N LEU A 81 3.59 -17.47 -3.88
CA LEU A 81 4.79 -17.03 -3.17
C LEU A 81 4.45 -16.36 -1.83
N SER A 82 3.30 -15.67 -1.70
CA SER A 82 2.84 -15.18 -0.40
C SER A 82 2.55 -16.32 0.57
N GLY A 83 1.94 -17.42 0.09
CA GLY A 83 1.77 -18.64 0.88
C GLY A 83 3.12 -19.24 1.29
N VAL A 84 4.04 -19.43 0.33
CA VAL A 84 5.39 -19.96 0.60
C VAL A 84 6.13 -19.09 1.62
N PHE A 85 6.02 -17.78 1.54
CA PHE A 85 6.59 -16.86 2.53
C PHE A 85 6.12 -17.20 3.95
N TYR A 86 4.81 -17.26 4.19
CA TYR A 86 4.30 -17.57 5.55
C TYR A 86 4.62 -19.00 5.98
N MET A 87 4.67 -19.96 5.05
CA MET A 87 5.15 -21.31 5.34
C MET A 87 6.61 -21.30 5.81
N LEU A 88 7.49 -20.54 5.17
CA LEU A 88 8.88 -20.40 5.58
C LEU A 88 9.03 -19.66 6.91
N VAL A 89 8.22 -18.61 7.16
CA VAL A 89 8.20 -17.94 8.47
C VAL A 89 7.78 -18.91 9.58
N LEU A 90 6.75 -19.73 9.34
CA LEU A 90 6.30 -20.76 10.28
C LEU A 90 7.38 -21.83 10.54
N TRP A 91 8.06 -22.28 9.48
CA TRP A 91 9.10 -23.31 9.57
C TRP A 91 10.37 -22.82 10.26
N THR A 92 10.81 -21.59 9.95
CA THR A 92 12.00 -20.98 10.55
C THR A 92 11.76 -20.52 11.99
N GLY A 93 10.52 -20.15 12.33
CA GLY A 93 10.13 -19.76 13.68
C GLY A 93 10.97 -18.59 14.20
N ALA A 94 11.58 -18.75 15.38
CA ALA A 94 12.42 -17.71 15.99
C ALA A 94 13.67 -17.38 15.14
N ARG A 95 14.13 -18.30 14.28
CA ARG A 95 15.28 -18.07 13.37
C ARG A 95 14.91 -17.25 12.13
N ALA A 96 13.64 -16.87 11.95
CA ALA A 96 13.23 -16.02 10.82
C ALA A 96 14.05 -14.71 10.75
N VAL A 97 14.51 -14.19 11.90
CA VAL A 97 15.35 -12.98 11.99
C VAL A 97 16.73 -13.13 11.35
N ASP A 98 17.21 -14.36 11.15
CA ASP A 98 18.48 -14.62 10.47
C ASP A 98 18.31 -14.65 8.93
N TRP A 99 17.07 -14.74 8.46
CA TRP A 99 16.70 -14.86 7.04
C TRP A 99 15.97 -13.62 6.52
N ILE A 100 16.10 -12.47 7.17
CA ILE A 100 15.36 -11.24 6.82
C ILE A 100 15.54 -10.82 5.36
N TRP A 101 16.73 -11.01 4.78
CA TRP A 101 16.99 -10.66 3.38
C TRP A 101 16.28 -11.61 2.41
N PRO A 102 16.47 -12.95 2.45
CA PRO A 102 15.69 -13.87 1.63
C PRO A 102 14.17 -13.75 1.83
N LEU A 103 13.71 -13.59 3.08
CA LEU A 103 12.29 -13.46 3.40
C LEU A 103 11.71 -12.15 2.87
N GLY A 104 12.43 -11.03 3.03
CA GLY A 104 12.05 -9.74 2.47
C GLY A 104 11.95 -9.78 0.96
N LEU A 105 12.98 -10.31 0.28
CA LEU A 105 12.98 -10.48 -1.17
C LEU A 105 11.81 -11.35 -1.65
N LEU A 106 11.56 -12.48 -0.99
CA LEU A 106 10.45 -13.37 -1.33
C LEU A 106 9.10 -12.68 -1.19
N LEU A 107 8.85 -12.00 -0.07
CA LEU A 107 7.62 -11.27 0.17
C LEU A 107 7.44 -10.14 -0.85
N GLY A 108 8.52 -9.42 -1.17
CA GLY A 108 8.49 -8.33 -2.14
C GLY A 108 8.19 -8.83 -3.56
N CYS A 109 8.78 -9.95 -3.98
CA CYS A 109 8.45 -10.61 -5.25
C CYS A 109 6.99 -11.08 -5.29
N ALA A 110 6.50 -11.66 -4.20
CA ALA A 110 5.12 -12.12 -4.09
C ALA A 110 4.12 -10.96 -4.27
N LEU A 111 4.32 -9.86 -3.53
CA LEU A 111 3.49 -8.66 -3.61
C LEU A 111 3.62 -7.99 -4.99
N GLY A 112 4.84 -7.88 -5.52
CA GLY A 112 5.12 -7.28 -6.82
C GLY A 112 4.37 -7.98 -7.95
N LEU A 113 4.45 -9.31 -8.01
CA LEU A 113 3.78 -10.12 -9.02
C LEU A 113 2.25 -10.03 -8.90
N PHE A 114 1.72 -10.12 -7.68
CA PHE A 114 0.29 -10.03 -7.44
C PHE A 114 -0.27 -8.68 -7.86
N TRP A 115 0.30 -7.57 -7.35
CA TRP A 115 -0.24 -6.23 -7.60
C TRP A 115 -0.08 -5.78 -9.03
N LEU A 116 1.05 -6.08 -9.68
CA LEU A 116 1.24 -5.77 -11.10
C LEU A 116 0.19 -6.51 -11.95
N ALA A 117 0.02 -7.81 -11.74
CA ALA A 117 -0.95 -8.59 -12.49
C ALA A 117 -2.39 -8.16 -12.18
N PHE A 118 -2.72 -7.92 -10.90
CA PHE A 118 -4.04 -7.44 -10.49
C PHE A 118 -4.39 -6.11 -11.17
N ASN A 119 -3.49 -5.13 -11.15
CA ASN A 119 -3.73 -3.82 -11.76
C ASN A 119 -4.01 -3.95 -13.27
N VAL A 120 -3.25 -4.77 -13.98
CA VAL A 120 -3.46 -4.99 -15.43
C VAL A 120 -4.79 -5.72 -15.71
N VAL A 121 -5.08 -6.77 -14.95
CA VAL A 121 -6.30 -7.57 -15.13
C VAL A 121 -7.54 -6.77 -14.79
N TYR A 122 -7.47 -5.94 -13.74
CA TYR A 122 -8.51 -5.01 -13.35
C TYR A 122 -8.96 -4.14 -14.53
N PHE A 123 -8.03 -3.57 -15.32
CA PHE A 123 -8.38 -2.76 -16.48
C PHE A 123 -9.03 -3.54 -17.63
N GLU A 124 -8.88 -4.86 -17.67
CA GLU A 124 -9.45 -5.70 -18.72
C GLU A 124 -10.79 -6.33 -18.36
N VAL A 125 -11.03 -6.56 -17.07
CA VAL A 125 -12.30 -7.10 -16.58
C VAL A 125 -13.29 -5.99 -16.19
N THR A 126 -12.85 -4.73 -16.23
CA THR A 126 -13.70 -3.57 -15.98
C THR A 126 -13.82 -2.68 -17.22
N ASP A 127 -15.06 -2.38 -17.57
CA ASP A 127 -15.46 -1.40 -18.58
C ASP A 127 -15.70 -0.05 -17.91
N ARG A 128 -15.78 1.03 -18.68
CA ARG A 128 -16.03 2.39 -18.14
C ARG A 128 -17.24 2.42 -17.19
N ASP A 129 -18.32 1.72 -17.53
CA ASP A 129 -19.58 1.77 -16.78
C ASP A 129 -19.59 0.90 -15.51
N ASN A 130 -18.78 -0.17 -15.44
CA ASN A 130 -18.76 -1.10 -14.30
C ASN A 130 -17.54 -0.93 -13.39
N ARG A 131 -16.56 -0.11 -13.79
CA ARG A 131 -15.32 0.15 -13.06
C ARG A 131 -15.56 0.81 -11.71
N ASP A 132 -16.48 1.76 -11.64
CA ASP A 132 -16.81 2.45 -10.39
C ASP A 132 -17.46 1.49 -9.39
N LEU A 133 -18.33 0.61 -9.87
CA LEU A 133 -18.93 -0.45 -9.04
C LEU A 133 -17.85 -1.43 -8.55
N PHE A 134 -16.94 -1.86 -9.42
CA PHE A 134 -15.83 -2.73 -9.04
C PHE A 134 -14.94 -2.08 -7.97
N ASN A 135 -14.55 -0.81 -8.17
CA ASN A 135 -13.75 -0.06 -7.21
C ASN A 135 -14.44 0.11 -5.86
N GLY A 136 -15.76 0.35 -5.87
CA GLY A 136 -16.55 0.38 -4.65
C GLY A 136 -16.46 -0.93 -3.85
N TRP A 137 -16.54 -2.08 -4.53
CA TRP A 137 -16.38 -3.40 -3.90
C TRP A 137 -14.93 -3.69 -3.47
N VAL A 138 -13.92 -3.32 -4.26
CA VAL A 138 -12.50 -3.43 -3.84
C VAL A 138 -12.26 -2.63 -2.58
N GLY A 139 -12.73 -1.38 -2.54
CA GLY A 139 -12.62 -0.50 -1.38
C GLY A 139 -13.32 -1.09 -0.17
N LEU A 140 -14.55 -1.56 -0.31
CA LEU A 140 -15.31 -2.19 0.76
C LEU A 140 -14.60 -3.44 1.32
N LEU A 141 -14.16 -4.36 0.44
CA LEU A 141 -13.42 -5.56 0.85
C LEU A 141 -12.10 -5.18 1.53
N GLY A 142 -11.37 -4.20 0.99
CA GLY A 142 -10.13 -3.68 1.58
C GLY A 142 -10.36 -3.12 2.98
N SER A 143 -11.41 -2.32 3.17
CA SER A 143 -11.76 -1.78 4.50
C SER A 143 -12.22 -2.86 5.47
N MET A 144 -13.07 -3.80 5.03
CA MET A 144 -13.50 -4.91 5.88
C MET A 144 -12.32 -5.77 6.33
N THR A 145 -11.42 -6.13 5.41
CA THR A 145 -10.24 -6.93 5.73
C THR A 145 -9.25 -6.17 6.62
N GLY A 146 -9.05 -4.86 6.38
CA GLY A 146 -8.22 -4.00 7.23
C GLY A 146 -8.79 -3.74 8.64
N ILE A 147 -10.11 -3.85 8.82
CA ILE A 147 -10.77 -3.75 10.13
C ILE A 147 -10.75 -5.11 10.84
N ILE A 148 -11.28 -6.16 10.18
CA ILE A 148 -11.50 -7.48 10.77
C ILE A 148 -10.18 -8.21 10.98
N GLY A 149 -9.26 -8.15 10.00
CA GLY A 149 -8.01 -8.90 10.03
C GLY A 149 -7.16 -8.59 11.27
N PRO A 150 -6.70 -7.34 11.44
CA PRO A 150 -5.86 -6.98 12.58
C PRO A 150 -6.55 -7.15 13.94
N TRP A 151 -7.85 -6.85 14.03
CA TRP A 151 -8.61 -7.00 15.27
C TRP A 151 -8.74 -8.46 15.68
N PHE A 152 -9.16 -9.32 14.75
CA PHE A 152 -9.32 -10.75 15.01
C PHE A 152 -7.97 -11.40 15.31
N SER A 153 -6.93 -11.11 14.52
CA SER A 153 -5.57 -11.60 14.77
C SER A 153 -5.03 -11.14 16.11
N GLY A 154 -5.20 -9.85 16.46
CA GLY A 154 -4.77 -9.32 17.75
C GLY A 154 -5.49 -9.97 18.93
N PHE A 155 -6.79 -10.24 18.80
CA PHE A 155 -7.57 -10.98 19.79
C PHE A 155 -7.04 -12.41 19.99
N VAL A 156 -6.91 -13.18 18.90
CA VAL A 156 -6.39 -14.56 18.95
C VAL A 156 -4.97 -14.62 19.51
N ILE A 157 -4.07 -13.76 19.03
CA ILE A 157 -2.67 -13.74 19.48
C ILE A 157 -2.58 -13.43 20.97
N SER A 158 -3.37 -12.46 21.46
CA SER A 158 -3.34 -12.08 22.88
C SER A 158 -3.88 -13.13 23.86
N ARG A 159 -4.67 -14.09 23.37
CA ARG A 159 -5.32 -15.13 24.20
C ARG A 159 -4.54 -16.42 24.29
N MET A 160 -3.49 -16.58 23.47
CA MET A 160 -2.69 -17.79 23.39
C MET A 160 -1.30 -17.53 23.98
N ALA A 161 -0.76 -18.52 24.69
CA ALA A 161 0.59 -18.43 25.22
C ALA A 161 1.65 -18.51 24.09
N ASP A 162 2.74 -17.78 24.32
CA ASP A 162 3.94 -17.76 23.48
C ASP A 162 3.66 -17.45 21.99
N ASN A 163 4.43 -18.07 21.10
CA ASN A 163 4.30 -17.90 19.66
C ASN A 163 3.15 -18.72 19.06
N THR A 164 2.32 -19.38 19.86
CA THR A 164 1.22 -20.24 19.38
C THR A 164 0.17 -19.42 18.64
N GLY A 165 -0.17 -18.23 19.15
CA GLY A 165 -1.12 -17.33 18.49
C GLY A 165 -0.63 -16.87 17.11
N TYR A 166 0.65 -16.51 17.00
CA TYR A 166 1.28 -16.16 15.72
C TYR A 166 1.27 -17.34 14.75
N ARG A 167 1.61 -18.54 15.21
CA ARG A 167 1.58 -19.76 14.38
C ARG A 167 0.18 -20.05 13.85
N LEU A 168 -0.84 -19.92 14.69
CA LEU A 168 -2.23 -20.12 14.28
C LEU A 168 -2.63 -19.12 13.20
N ILE A 169 -2.42 -17.82 13.43
CA ILE A 169 -2.78 -16.77 12.47
C ILE A 169 -2.01 -16.91 11.15
N PHE A 170 -0.71 -17.19 11.19
CA PHE A 170 0.07 -17.40 9.97
C PHE A 170 -0.37 -18.67 9.22
N THR A 171 -0.79 -19.72 9.93
CA THR A 171 -1.35 -20.93 9.32
C THR A 171 -2.71 -20.64 8.66
N VAL A 172 -3.58 -19.88 9.32
CA VAL A 172 -4.86 -19.44 8.74
C VAL A 172 -4.62 -18.60 7.49
N SER A 173 -3.70 -17.64 7.53
CA SER A 173 -3.32 -16.85 6.34
C SER A 173 -2.77 -17.73 5.22
N LEU A 174 -1.91 -18.71 5.53
CA LEU A 174 -1.40 -19.67 4.55
C LEU A 174 -2.54 -20.44 3.87
N VAL A 175 -3.49 -20.96 4.63
CA VAL A 175 -4.66 -21.67 4.09
C VAL A 175 -5.49 -20.75 3.19
N ILE A 176 -5.72 -19.50 3.59
CA ILE A 176 -6.44 -18.51 2.77
C ILE A 176 -5.68 -18.22 1.46
N TYR A 177 -4.35 -18.10 1.49
CA TYR A 177 -3.55 -17.94 0.26
C TYR A 177 -3.67 -19.16 -0.66
N ILE A 178 -3.66 -20.38 -0.12
CA ILE A 178 -3.87 -21.60 -0.90
C ILE A 178 -5.26 -21.58 -1.57
N ILE A 179 -6.31 -21.21 -0.83
CA ILE A 179 -7.67 -21.07 -1.37
C ILE A 179 -7.71 -20.00 -2.47
N ALA A 180 -7.04 -18.86 -2.27
CA ALA A 180 -6.95 -17.80 -3.27
C ALA A 180 -6.25 -18.26 -4.56
N VAL A 181 -5.17 -19.04 -4.44
CA VAL A 181 -4.50 -19.67 -5.58
C VAL A 181 -5.46 -20.61 -6.31
N VAL A 182 -6.15 -21.51 -5.60
CA VAL A 182 -7.15 -22.42 -6.18
C VAL A 182 -8.22 -21.63 -6.93
N PHE A 183 -8.79 -20.58 -6.33
CA PHE A 183 -9.81 -19.78 -7.01
C PHE A 183 -9.29 -19.00 -8.21
N SER A 184 -8.04 -18.57 -8.18
CA SER A 184 -7.42 -17.89 -9.32
C SER A 184 -7.25 -18.78 -10.56
N PHE A 185 -7.33 -20.12 -10.42
CA PHE A 185 -7.35 -21.03 -11.58
C PHE A 185 -8.64 -20.93 -12.41
N PHE A 186 -9.75 -20.50 -11.81
CA PHE A 186 -11.02 -20.28 -12.53
C PHE A 186 -11.07 -18.95 -13.29
N LEU A 187 -10.05 -18.09 -13.15
CA LEU A 187 -9.90 -16.89 -13.97
C LEU A 187 -9.47 -17.29 -15.38
N LYS A 188 -10.24 -16.84 -16.38
CA LYS A 188 -9.98 -17.15 -17.79
C LYS A 188 -8.75 -16.40 -18.28
N LYS A 189 -7.89 -17.08 -19.04
CA LYS A 189 -6.82 -16.44 -19.82
C LYS A 189 -7.46 -15.56 -20.88
N ARG A 190 -7.05 -14.29 -20.97
CA ARG A 190 -7.46 -13.36 -22.03
C ARG A 190 -6.31 -13.12 -23.01
N LYS A 191 -6.68 -12.74 -24.24
CA LYS A 191 -5.70 -12.40 -25.29
C LYS A 191 -4.79 -11.28 -24.80
N VAL A 192 -3.52 -11.42 -25.14
CA VAL A 192 -2.47 -10.45 -24.86
C VAL A 192 -2.39 -9.50 -26.04
N SER A 193 -2.24 -8.20 -25.80
CA SER A 193 -2.11 -7.20 -26.86
C SER A 193 -1.09 -6.12 -26.49
N GLY A 194 -0.16 -5.86 -27.41
CA GLY A 194 0.84 -4.80 -27.30
C GLY A 194 2.23 -5.30 -26.92
N THR A 195 3.23 -4.44 -27.15
CA THR A 195 4.65 -4.67 -26.84
C THR A 195 5.08 -3.80 -25.67
N TYR A 196 5.98 -4.30 -24.83
CA TYR A 196 6.47 -3.58 -23.65
C TYR A 196 7.58 -2.59 -24.01
N ARG A 197 7.38 -1.33 -23.67
CA ARG A 197 8.29 -0.22 -23.95
C ARG A 197 9.12 0.12 -22.71
N TRP A 198 10.27 -0.52 -22.59
CA TRP A 198 11.21 -0.32 -21.45
C TRP A 198 11.63 1.13 -21.23
N SER A 199 11.71 1.92 -22.29
CA SER A 199 12.14 3.33 -22.24
C SER A 199 11.04 4.30 -21.82
N GLU A 200 9.77 3.89 -21.80
CA GLU A 200 8.65 4.81 -21.54
C GLU A 200 8.73 5.50 -20.18
N PRO A 201 9.04 4.80 -19.04
CA PRO A 201 9.21 5.48 -17.76
C PRO A 201 10.29 6.57 -17.79
N VAL A 202 11.42 6.29 -18.44
CA VAL A 202 12.53 7.25 -18.54
C VAL A 202 12.15 8.44 -19.43
N LEU A 203 11.51 8.16 -20.56
CA LEU A 203 11.07 9.17 -21.52
C LEU A 203 10.13 10.19 -20.86
N GLN A 204 9.14 9.70 -20.10
CA GLN A 204 8.18 10.54 -19.38
C GLN A 204 8.84 11.42 -18.32
N LEU A 205 9.90 10.94 -17.67
CA LEU A 205 10.64 11.71 -16.66
C LEU A 205 11.66 12.70 -17.28
N SER A 206 12.22 12.37 -18.44
CA SER A 206 13.18 13.23 -19.15
C SER A 206 12.53 14.37 -19.92
N ALA A 207 11.28 14.21 -20.35
CA ALA A 207 10.58 15.22 -21.14
C ALA A 207 10.23 16.45 -20.27
N SER A 208 10.81 17.61 -20.59
CA SER A 208 10.72 18.82 -19.76
C SER A 208 9.30 19.26 -19.43
N GLN A 209 8.37 19.09 -20.37
CA GLN A 209 6.96 19.47 -20.25
C GLN A 209 6.04 18.31 -19.86
N SER A 210 6.58 17.14 -19.51
CA SER A 210 5.72 16.02 -19.12
C SER A 210 5.08 16.27 -17.75
N PRO A 211 3.74 16.19 -17.64
CA PRO A 211 3.04 16.24 -16.36
C PRO A 211 3.39 15.06 -15.42
N TRP A 212 4.10 14.03 -15.92
CA TRP A 212 4.64 12.97 -15.07
C TRP A 212 5.76 13.44 -14.15
N ARG A 213 6.47 14.53 -14.44
CA ARG A 213 7.53 15.05 -13.56
C ARG A 213 7.00 15.54 -12.20
N PRO A 214 6.01 16.47 -12.14
CA PRO A 214 5.42 16.85 -10.86
C PRO A 214 4.70 15.68 -10.17
N LEU A 215 4.03 14.81 -10.93
CA LEU A 215 3.38 13.62 -10.38
C LEU A 215 4.39 12.65 -9.75
N ALA A 216 5.51 12.39 -10.41
CA ALA A 216 6.58 11.54 -9.92
C ALA A 216 7.18 12.08 -8.61
N MET A 217 7.38 13.40 -8.50
CA MET A 217 7.85 14.03 -7.26
C MET A 217 6.80 13.96 -6.15
N GLY A 218 5.52 14.10 -6.49
CA GLY A 218 4.41 13.86 -5.55
C GLY A 218 4.40 12.43 -5.01
N LEU A 219 4.54 11.45 -5.91
CA LEU A 219 4.57 10.01 -5.58
C LEU A 219 5.82 9.66 -4.78
N PHE A 220 6.98 10.22 -5.12
CA PHE A 220 8.20 10.10 -4.32
C PHE A 220 7.95 10.58 -2.89
N ALA A 221 7.40 11.78 -2.72
CA ALA A 221 7.12 12.34 -1.40
C ALA A 221 6.12 11.50 -0.59
N GLN A 222 5.08 10.98 -1.25
CA GLN A 222 4.16 10.00 -0.65
C GLN A 222 4.92 8.75 -0.18
N GLY A 223 5.77 8.20 -1.05
CA GLY A 223 6.57 7.02 -0.77
C GLY A 223 7.49 7.18 0.44
N VAL A 224 8.14 8.34 0.60
CA VAL A 224 9.03 8.64 1.73
C VAL A 224 8.32 8.43 3.08
N ARG A 225 7.09 8.94 3.21
CA ARG A 225 6.29 8.73 4.42
C ARG A 225 5.86 7.26 4.55
N GLU A 226 5.30 6.67 3.50
CA GLU A 226 4.76 5.31 3.54
C GLU A 226 5.82 4.26 3.91
N GLY A 227 7.05 4.42 3.43
CA GLY A 227 8.12 3.43 3.61
C GLY A 227 8.44 3.15 5.07
N VAL A 228 8.32 4.15 5.94
CA VAL A 228 8.64 4.02 7.37
C VAL A 228 7.37 3.90 8.23
N PHE A 229 6.33 4.67 7.92
CA PHE A 229 5.12 4.72 8.76
C PHE A 229 4.39 3.38 8.84
N ALA A 230 4.40 2.59 7.75
CA ALA A 230 3.65 1.34 7.67
C ALA A 230 4.05 0.33 8.76
N PHE A 231 5.34 0.21 9.09
CA PHE A 231 5.80 -0.71 10.15
C PHE A 231 6.08 0.01 11.47
N LEU A 232 6.62 1.22 11.43
CA LEU A 232 7.10 1.90 12.64
C LEU A 232 5.94 2.30 13.56
N ILE A 233 4.83 2.76 13.01
CA ILE A 233 3.65 3.12 13.82
C ILE A 233 3.05 1.88 14.49
N ALA A 234 2.90 0.79 13.76
CA ALA A 234 2.42 -0.48 14.31
C ALA A 234 3.34 -0.98 15.43
N LEU A 235 4.65 -0.88 15.23
CA LEU A 235 5.64 -1.24 16.24
C LEU A 235 5.56 -0.33 17.48
N LEU A 236 5.45 0.99 17.32
CA LEU A 236 5.33 1.92 18.44
C LEU A 236 4.07 1.68 19.27
N VAL A 237 2.95 1.34 18.63
CA VAL A 237 1.72 0.95 19.34
C VAL A 237 1.92 -0.30 20.18
N TYR A 238 2.60 -1.31 19.61
CA TYR A 238 2.97 -2.50 20.37
C TYR A 238 3.93 -2.18 21.52
N LEU A 239 4.99 -1.40 21.28
CA LEU A 239 5.97 -1.02 22.31
C LEU A 239 5.33 -0.21 23.45
N ALA A 240 4.39 0.69 23.15
CA ALA A 240 3.72 1.51 24.14
C ALA A 240 2.71 0.73 25.01
N THR A 241 2.32 -0.48 24.61
CA THR A 241 1.27 -1.26 25.29
C THR A 241 1.71 -2.64 25.74
N ALA A 242 2.76 -3.19 25.13
CA ALA A 242 3.16 -4.59 25.20
C ALA A 242 1.99 -5.57 24.96
N GLN A 243 0.99 -5.17 24.18
CA GLN A 243 -0.24 -5.92 23.94
C GLN A 243 -0.62 -5.95 22.46
N GLU A 244 -0.59 -7.13 21.85
CA GLU A 244 -1.03 -7.34 20.46
C GLU A 244 -2.51 -6.97 20.26
N TYR A 245 -3.34 -7.19 21.28
CA TYR A 245 -4.74 -6.79 21.25
C TYR A 245 -4.92 -5.28 21.07
N LYS A 246 -4.08 -4.45 21.72
CA LYS A 246 -4.13 -2.99 21.59
C LYS A 246 -3.72 -2.52 20.19
N LEU A 247 -2.78 -3.21 19.56
CA LEU A 247 -2.45 -2.99 18.16
C LEU A 247 -3.62 -3.34 17.24
N GLY A 248 -4.27 -4.49 17.46
CA GLY A 248 -5.49 -4.85 16.73
C GLY A 248 -6.62 -3.84 16.89
N GLN A 249 -6.87 -3.35 18.12
CA GLN A 249 -7.83 -2.28 18.41
C GLN A 249 -7.46 -0.96 17.72
N PHE A 250 -6.18 -0.59 17.74
CA PHE A 250 -5.68 0.60 17.05
C PHE A 250 -5.98 0.53 15.55
N SER A 251 -5.66 -0.59 14.90
CA SER A 251 -5.97 -0.81 13.49
C SER A 251 -7.47 -0.81 13.20
N LEU A 252 -8.31 -1.38 14.09
CA LEU A 252 -9.76 -1.33 13.96
C LEU A 252 -10.29 0.10 13.97
N ILE A 253 -9.93 0.88 14.99
CA ILE A 253 -10.43 2.25 15.18
C ILE A 253 -10.00 3.13 14.02
N THR A 254 -8.71 3.09 13.66
CA THR A 254 -8.16 3.91 12.58
C THR A 254 -8.73 3.53 11.22
N SER A 255 -8.92 2.22 10.94
CA SER A 255 -9.53 1.77 9.69
C SER A 255 -11.01 2.11 9.59
N ALA A 256 -11.76 2.06 10.70
CA ALA A 256 -13.16 2.47 10.74
C ALA A 256 -13.32 3.98 10.46
N VAL A 257 -12.48 4.82 11.08
CA VAL A 257 -12.44 6.26 10.80
C VAL A 257 -12.06 6.51 9.34
N ALA A 258 -11.02 5.84 8.84
CA ALA A 258 -10.59 5.97 7.45
C ALA A 258 -11.73 5.61 6.48
N LEU A 259 -12.46 4.52 6.72
CA LEU A 259 -13.60 4.10 5.90
C LEU A 259 -14.66 5.21 5.81
N VAL A 260 -15.07 5.77 6.96
CA VAL A 260 -16.07 6.86 6.99
C VAL A 260 -15.55 8.10 6.28
N CYS A 261 -14.30 8.48 6.50
CA CYS A 261 -13.71 9.67 5.88
C CYS A 261 -13.48 9.51 4.38
N TYR A 262 -13.08 8.32 3.90
CA TYR A 262 -12.98 8.02 2.46
C TYR A 262 -14.36 8.01 1.80
N TRP A 263 -15.39 7.47 2.46
CA TRP A 263 -16.76 7.54 1.96
C TRP A 263 -17.26 8.99 1.86
N ALA A 264 -17.05 9.78 2.90
CA ALA A 264 -17.42 11.20 2.93
C ALA A 264 -16.68 11.99 1.85
N ALA A 265 -15.37 11.78 1.71
CA ALA A 265 -14.58 12.41 0.68
C ALA A 265 -15.03 11.98 -0.73
N GLY A 266 -15.29 10.68 -0.96
CA GLY A 266 -15.83 10.21 -2.24
C GLY A 266 -17.17 10.86 -2.62
N LYS A 267 -18.01 11.17 -1.63
CA LYS A 267 -19.33 11.80 -1.85
C LYS A 267 -19.26 13.31 -2.05
N TRP A 268 -18.36 14.02 -1.36
CA TRP A 268 -18.38 15.48 -1.27
C TRP A 268 -17.13 16.18 -1.84
N PHE A 269 -16.04 15.46 -2.08
CA PHE A 269 -14.77 16.07 -2.48
C PHE A 269 -14.70 16.28 -4.00
N LYS A 270 -15.12 17.48 -4.44
CA LYS A 270 -15.16 17.85 -5.87
C LYS A 270 -13.76 18.18 -6.44
N PRO A 271 -13.55 18.05 -7.77
CA PRO A 271 -12.28 18.37 -8.45
C PRO A 271 -11.70 19.75 -8.10
N ASN A 272 -12.56 20.77 -8.04
CA ASN A 272 -12.15 22.16 -7.73
C ASN A 272 -11.51 22.33 -6.34
N TYR A 273 -11.76 21.40 -5.42
CA TYR A 273 -11.18 21.43 -4.08
C TYR A 273 -9.93 20.55 -3.94
N ARG A 274 -9.52 19.80 -4.97
CA ARG A 274 -8.43 18.81 -4.87
C ARG A 274 -7.11 19.42 -4.37
N SER A 275 -6.67 20.54 -4.93
CA SER A 275 -5.41 21.19 -4.53
C SER A 275 -5.47 21.76 -3.10
N LYS A 276 -6.56 22.46 -2.75
CA LYS A 276 -6.74 23.02 -1.39
C LYS A 276 -6.93 21.91 -0.35
N GLY A 277 -7.70 20.88 -0.69
CA GLY A 277 -7.91 19.70 0.16
C GLY A 277 -6.60 18.95 0.41
N MET A 278 -5.77 18.76 -0.62
CA MET A 278 -4.45 18.14 -0.45
C MET A 278 -3.55 18.94 0.49
N LEU A 279 -3.56 20.27 0.42
CA LEU A 279 -2.83 21.14 1.36
C LEU A 279 -3.35 20.95 2.79
N THR A 280 -4.66 21.08 3.00
CA THR A 280 -5.29 20.92 4.31
C THR A 280 -5.00 19.53 4.89
N GLY A 281 -5.14 18.47 4.10
CA GLY A 281 -4.79 17.11 4.49
C GLY A 281 -3.33 16.97 4.90
N SER A 282 -2.41 17.57 4.13
CA SER A 282 -0.98 17.55 4.42
C SER A 282 -0.63 18.27 5.73
N ILE A 283 -1.24 19.43 5.98
CA ILE A 283 -1.05 20.19 7.24
C ILE A 283 -1.60 19.37 8.42
N LEU A 284 -2.81 18.83 8.31
CA LEU A 284 -3.40 18.00 9.35
C LEU A 284 -2.55 16.76 9.64
N LEU A 285 -2.05 16.08 8.60
CA LEU A 285 -1.15 14.92 8.73
C LEU A 285 0.17 15.21 9.46
N LEU A 286 0.60 16.48 9.50
CA LEU A 286 1.74 16.93 10.28
C LEU A 286 1.33 17.31 11.71
N LEU A 287 0.24 18.08 11.86
CA LEU A 287 -0.24 18.54 13.17
C LEU A 287 -0.60 17.38 14.10
N VAL A 288 -1.18 16.30 13.56
CA VAL A 288 -1.54 15.11 14.37
C VAL A 288 -0.33 14.36 14.93
N LEU A 289 0.89 14.65 14.46
CA LEU A 289 2.14 14.07 14.96
C LEU A 289 2.71 14.84 16.15
N LEU A 290 2.39 16.13 16.29
CA LEU A 290 2.96 16.99 17.33
C LEU A 290 2.72 16.49 18.76
N PRO A 291 1.55 15.90 19.11
CA PRO A 291 1.33 15.31 20.43
C PRO A 291 2.39 14.28 20.87
N LEU A 292 3.06 13.62 19.91
CA LEU A 292 4.11 12.65 20.19
C LEU A 292 5.38 13.29 20.81
N LEU A 293 5.59 14.59 20.62
CA LEU A 293 6.75 15.31 21.19
C LEU A 293 6.70 15.39 22.72
N TRP A 294 5.49 15.42 23.31
CA TRP A 294 5.35 15.49 24.76
C TRP A 294 5.43 14.12 25.42
N LYS A 295 4.68 13.14 24.90
CA LYS A 295 4.65 11.79 25.47
C LYS A 295 4.20 10.78 24.42
N VAL A 296 4.95 9.69 24.28
CA VAL A 296 4.50 8.53 23.51
C VAL A 296 3.79 7.57 24.45
N ASN A 297 2.50 7.41 24.26
CA ASN A 297 1.68 6.40 24.93
C ASN A 297 0.57 5.98 23.97
N TYR A 298 -0.23 4.99 24.37
CA TYR A 298 -1.32 4.50 23.53
C TYR A 298 -2.32 5.60 23.12
N GLY A 299 -2.64 6.52 24.03
CA GLY A 299 -3.58 7.62 23.77
C GLY A 299 -3.06 8.62 22.72
N THR A 300 -1.79 9.02 22.81
CA THR A 300 -1.20 9.94 21.81
C THR A 300 -1.02 9.27 20.46
N LEU A 301 -0.66 7.98 20.43
CA LEU A 301 -0.63 7.18 19.21
C LEU A 301 -2.02 7.03 18.60
N LEU A 302 -3.06 6.77 19.41
CA LEU A 302 -4.43 6.65 18.94
C LEU A 302 -4.96 7.98 18.37
N PHE A 303 -4.69 9.10 19.05
CA PHE A 303 -5.00 10.44 18.53
C PHE A 303 -4.34 10.68 17.17
N MET A 304 -3.05 10.40 17.05
CA MET A 304 -2.31 10.52 15.80
C MET A 304 -2.90 9.61 14.71
N GLY A 305 -3.24 8.36 15.05
CA GLY A 305 -3.81 7.39 14.13
C GLY A 305 -5.18 7.81 13.60
N ILE A 306 -6.09 8.24 14.49
CA ILE A 306 -7.43 8.74 14.14
C ILE A 306 -7.31 10.00 13.28
N GLY A 307 -6.48 10.96 13.70
CA GLY A 307 -6.25 12.18 12.96
C GLY A 307 -5.66 11.92 11.57
N SER A 308 -4.71 10.99 11.47
CA SER A 308 -4.13 10.58 10.19
C SER A 308 -5.17 9.88 9.30
N ALA A 309 -5.99 8.99 9.87
CA ALA A 309 -7.05 8.31 9.15
C ALA A 309 -8.09 9.28 8.57
N ALA A 310 -8.43 10.35 9.31
CA ALA A 310 -9.34 11.38 8.85
C ALA A 310 -8.72 12.31 7.78
N ALA A 311 -7.43 12.61 7.90
CA ALA A 311 -6.72 13.51 6.98
C ALA A 311 -6.24 12.84 5.68
N MET A 312 -5.95 11.53 5.71
CA MET A 312 -5.42 10.78 4.57
C MET A 312 -6.26 10.88 3.29
N PRO A 313 -7.60 10.77 3.30
CA PRO A 313 -8.41 10.89 2.09
C PRO A 313 -8.20 12.21 1.35
N LEU A 314 -8.02 13.31 2.09
CA LEU A 314 -7.78 14.63 1.53
C LEU A 314 -6.43 14.71 0.79
N TYR A 315 -5.44 13.93 1.23
CA TYR A 315 -4.11 13.87 0.61
C TYR A 315 -4.02 12.82 -0.51
N ILE A 316 -4.56 11.62 -0.31
CA ILE A 316 -4.41 10.48 -1.21
C ILE A 316 -5.35 10.54 -2.41
N LEU A 317 -6.59 11.01 -2.26
CA LEU A 317 -7.54 11.05 -3.39
C LEU A 317 -7.06 11.96 -4.54
N PRO A 318 -6.51 13.17 -4.30
CA PRO A 318 -5.95 14.00 -5.36
C PRO A 318 -4.77 13.32 -6.07
N MET A 319 -3.92 12.63 -5.31
CA MET A 319 -2.77 11.87 -5.85
C MET A 319 -3.23 10.73 -6.77
N ILE A 320 -4.20 9.94 -6.31
CA ILE A 320 -4.74 8.82 -7.08
C ILE A 320 -5.44 9.32 -8.34
N SER A 321 -6.29 10.34 -8.23
CA SER A 321 -7.00 10.90 -9.39
C SER A 321 -6.02 11.41 -10.44
N ALA A 322 -5.06 12.26 -10.05
CA ALA A 322 -4.07 12.78 -10.99
C ALA A 322 -3.27 11.65 -11.67
N GLY A 323 -2.93 10.59 -10.94
CA GLY A 323 -2.29 9.41 -11.52
C GLY A 323 -3.16 8.70 -12.56
N PHE A 324 -4.44 8.49 -12.28
CA PHE A 324 -5.37 7.86 -13.22
C PHE A 324 -5.69 8.73 -14.43
N ASP A 325 -5.86 10.03 -14.22
CA ASP A 325 -6.09 11.01 -15.28
C ASP A 325 -4.89 11.00 -16.26
N MET A 326 -3.67 10.89 -15.73
CA MET A 326 -2.45 10.75 -16.52
C MET A 326 -2.30 9.41 -17.25
N MET A 327 -2.86 8.34 -16.70
CA MET A 327 -2.97 7.02 -17.35
C MET A 327 -4.17 6.93 -18.32
N GLY A 328 -4.71 8.11 -18.69
CA GLY A 328 -5.97 8.43 -19.34
C GLY A 328 -6.56 7.47 -20.36
N THR A 329 -7.88 7.54 -20.40
CA THR A 329 -8.86 6.51 -20.76
C THR A 329 -9.10 6.34 -22.28
N SER A 330 -8.34 7.01 -23.13
CA SER A 330 -8.34 6.90 -24.60
C SER A 330 -7.05 7.48 -25.21
N GLY A 331 -6.58 6.94 -26.34
CA GLY A 331 -5.35 7.39 -27.04
C GLY A 331 -4.12 6.53 -26.73
N GLU A 332 -2.92 7.04 -27.06
CA GLU A 332 -1.63 6.31 -26.94
C GLU A 332 -1.31 5.84 -25.51
N ASN A 333 -1.80 6.55 -24.49
CA ASN A 333 -1.59 6.19 -23.09
C ASN A 333 -2.27 4.86 -22.71
N VAL A 334 -3.32 4.45 -23.45
CA VAL A 334 -3.99 3.16 -23.26
C VAL A 334 -3.06 2.00 -23.59
N GLU A 335 -2.28 2.12 -24.66
CA GLU A 335 -1.32 1.11 -25.07
C GLU A 335 -0.13 1.01 -24.12
N LYS A 336 0.17 2.09 -23.40
CA LYS A 336 1.32 2.22 -22.49
C LYS A 336 0.94 2.07 -21.01
N ARG A 337 -0.29 1.65 -20.68
CA ARG A 337 -0.77 1.58 -19.29
C ARG A 337 0.12 0.77 -18.36
N VAL A 338 0.65 -0.36 -18.84
CA VAL A 338 1.52 -1.21 -18.01
C VAL A 338 2.79 -0.44 -17.64
N GLU A 339 3.40 0.23 -18.61
CA GLU A 339 4.60 1.05 -18.40
C GLU A 339 4.36 2.21 -17.45
N LEU A 340 3.21 2.88 -17.56
CA LEU A 340 2.83 3.99 -16.68
C LEU A 340 2.53 3.51 -15.25
N VAL A 341 1.95 2.32 -15.09
CA VAL A 341 1.79 1.66 -13.78
C VAL A 341 3.16 1.33 -13.18
N VAL A 342 4.09 0.82 -13.98
CA VAL A 342 5.48 0.57 -13.55
C VAL A 342 6.17 1.87 -13.14
N LEU A 343 6.06 2.94 -13.94
CA LEU A 343 6.61 4.26 -13.61
C LEU A 343 6.08 4.75 -12.25
N ARG A 344 4.76 4.70 -12.04
CA ARG A 344 4.14 5.10 -10.77
C ARG A 344 4.70 4.32 -9.59
N GLU A 345 4.81 3.00 -9.70
CA GLU A 345 5.34 2.17 -8.60
C GLU A 345 6.83 2.43 -8.36
N LEU A 346 7.63 2.64 -9.42
CA LEU A 346 9.04 2.99 -9.28
C LEU A 346 9.22 4.32 -8.54
N CYS A 347 8.39 5.33 -8.80
CA CYS A 347 8.41 6.59 -8.06
C CYS A 347 8.06 6.42 -6.58
N LEU A 348 7.05 5.59 -6.26
CA LEU A 348 6.70 5.27 -4.87
C LEU A 348 7.83 4.49 -4.19
N MET A 349 8.40 3.51 -4.88
CA MET A 349 9.48 2.67 -4.37
C MET A 349 10.72 3.52 -4.05
N THR A 350 11.16 4.40 -4.96
CA THR A 350 12.32 5.27 -4.69
C THR A 350 12.09 6.17 -3.49
N GLY A 351 10.87 6.70 -3.34
CA GLY A 351 10.46 7.42 -2.14
C GLY A 351 10.56 6.55 -0.88
N ARG A 352 9.97 5.36 -0.89
CA ARG A 352 9.99 4.43 0.26
C ARG A 352 11.41 4.04 0.66
N LEU A 353 12.27 3.76 -0.31
CA LEU A 353 13.70 3.46 -0.07
C LEU A 353 14.43 4.67 0.53
N PHE A 354 14.18 5.88 0.03
CA PHE A 354 14.76 7.10 0.59
C PHE A 354 14.34 7.30 2.05
N GLY A 355 13.05 7.16 2.36
CA GLY A 355 12.56 7.21 3.74
C GLY A 355 13.18 6.14 4.64
N LEU A 356 13.30 4.91 4.14
CA LEU A 356 13.93 3.78 4.85
C LEU A 356 15.43 3.98 5.09
N ILE A 357 16.15 4.56 4.14
CA ILE A 357 17.57 4.90 4.30
C ILE A 357 17.73 5.96 5.39
N ILE A 358 16.89 7.01 5.39
CA ILE A 358 16.91 8.02 6.46
C ILE A 358 16.58 7.38 7.82
N PHE A 359 15.59 6.48 7.88
CA PHE A 359 15.29 5.70 9.08
C PHE A 359 16.51 4.89 9.55
N LEU A 360 17.16 4.14 8.66
CA LEU A 360 18.32 3.32 9.00
C LEU A 360 19.49 4.15 9.51
N ILE A 361 19.82 5.25 8.85
CA ILE A 361 20.86 6.17 9.29
C ILE A 361 20.53 6.65 10.71
N ALA A 362 19.29 7.06 10.97
CA ALA A 362 18.90 7.55 12.30
C ALA A 362 19.04 6.47 13.39
N VAL A 363 18.53 5.26 13.15
CA VAL A 363 18.51 4.20 14.18
C VAL A 363 19.87 3.53 14.39
N ILE A 364 20.74 3.47 13.37
CA ILE A 364 22.10 2.93 13.51
C ILE A 364 22.96 3.87 14.36
N ASN A 365 22.80 5.20 14.18
CA ASN A 365 23.57 6.18 14.94
C ASN A 365 23.04 6.37 16.36
N ALA A 366 21.72 6.39 16.55
CA ALA A 366 21.10 6.63 17.85
C ALA A 366 19.71 5.97 17.94
N PRO A 367 19.61 4.69 18.37
CA PRO A 367 18.34 3.96 18.48
C PRO A 367 17.57 4.38 19.74
N SER A 368 17.12 5.63 19.80
CA SER A 368 16.32 6.16 20.91
C SER A 368 14.89 6.50 20.48
N GLN A 369 13.95 6.45 21.43
CA GLN A 369 12.56 6.82 21.18
C GLN A 369 12.44 8.27 20.68
N GLN A 370 13.28 9.19 21.18
CA GLN A 370 13.27 10.59 20.75
C GLN A 370 13.69 10.75 19.28
N VAL A 371 14.69 9.98 18.84
CA VAL A 371 15.14 9.98 17.43
C VAL A 371 14.03 9.48 16.52
N LEU A 372 13.31 8.43 16.92
CA LEU A 372 12.17 7.92 16.15
C LEU A 372 11.03 8.94 16.04
N ILE A 373 10.73 9.70 17.10
CA ILE A 373 9.69 10.74 17.05
C ILE A 373 10.08 11.86 16.10
N TRP A 374 11.31 12.38 16.20
CA TRP A 374 11.80 13.42 15.30
C TRP A 374 11.84 12.95 13.85
N LEU A 375 12.22 11.69 13.61
CA LEU A 375 12.16 11.05 12.30
C LEU A 375 10.71 11.01 11.77
N ILE A 376 9.74 10.57 12.57
CA ILE A 376 8.33 10.53 12.20
C ILE A 376 7.83 11.92 11.81
N ILE A 377 8.22 12.96 12.55
CA ILE A 377 7.83 14.35 12.25
C ILE A 377 8.48 14.82 10.96
N LEU A 378 9.78 14.58 10.78
CA LEU A 378 10.52 14.92 9.56
C LEU A 378 9.87 14.28 8.33
N LEU A 379 9.68 12.95 8.36
CA LEU A 379 9.02 12.21 7.29
C LEU A 379 7.55 12.63 7.13
N GLY A 380 6.93 13.09 8.22
CA GLY A 380 5.59 13.65 8.26
C GLY A 380 5.43 14.98 7.52
N THR A 381 6.53 15.68 7.19
CA THR A 381 6.50 16.89 6.37
C THR A 381 6.42 16.61 4.87
N PHE A 382 6.77 15.40 4.41
CA PHE A 382 6.80 15.07 2.98
C PHE A 382 5.45 15.19 2.25
N PRO A 383 4.28 14.93 2.86
CA PRO A 383 3.00 15.28 2.26
C PRO A 383 2.90 16.74 1.77
N LEU A 384 3.48 17.70 2.51
CA LEU A 384 3.53 19.11 2.09
C LEU A 384 4.41 19.29 0.85
N ILE A 385 5.56 18.59 0.81
CA ILE A 385 6.43 18.57 -0.38
C ILE A 385 5.65 18.01 -1.58
N GLY A 386 4.92 16.91 -1.39
CA GLY A 386 4.06 16.33 -2.41
C GLY A 386 3.02 17.33 -2.93
N TRP A 387 2.37 18.09 -2.05
CA TRP A 387 1.44 19.14 -2.45
C TRP A 387 2.12 20.25 -3.26
N ILE A 388 3.32 20.70 -2.88
CA ILE A 388 4.05 21.76 -3.60
C ILE A 388 4.25 21.39 -5.08
N PHE A 389 4.61 20.14 -5.36
CA PHE A 389 4.80 19.66 -6.73
C PHE A 389 3.48 19.44 -7.47
N MET A 390 2.46 18.94 -6.78
CA MET A 390 1.18 18.57 -7.38
C MET A 390 0.23 19.75 -7.59
N ARG A 391 0.38 20.86 -6.86
CA ARG A 391 -0.60 21.96 -6.83
C ARG A 391 -0.94 22.52 -8.22
N LYS A 392 0.06 22.66 -9.10
CA LYS A 392 -0.14 23.22 -10.45
C LYS A 392 -0.92 22.26 -11.33
N LEU A 393 -0.54 20.98 -11.30
CA LEU A 393 -1.20 19.91 -12.03
C LEU A 393 -2.68 19.81 -11.62
N LEU A 394 -2.96 19.81 -10.31
CA LEU A 394 -4.33 19.69 -9.79
C LEU A 394 -5.23 20.90 -10.12
N ILE A 395 -4.65 22.11 -10.23
CA ILE A 395 -5.40 23.32 -10.61
C ILE A 395 -5.74 23.30 -12.10
N GLN A 396 -4.80 22.85 -12.95
CA GLN A 396 -5.03 22.74 -14.40
C GLN A 396 -6.14 21.75 -14.73
N THR A 397 -6.11 20.53 -14.16
CA THR A 397 -7.15 19.53 -14.38
C THR A 397 -8.53 20.01 -13.94
N ALA A 398 -8.62 20.72 -12.80
CA ALA A 398 -9.88 21.29 -12.34
C ALA A 398 -10.46 22.34 -13.31
N SER A 399 -9.61 23.12 -13.97
CA SER A 399 -10.05 24.10 -14.96
C SER A 399 -10.57 23.46 -16.26
N GLU A 400 -9.94 22.36 -16.69
CA GLU A 400 -10.37 21.59 -17.86
C GLU A 400 -11.72 20.91 -17.62
N ASP A 401 -11.90 20.28 -16.46
CA ASP A 401 -13.17 19.66 -16.05
C ASP A 401 -14.31 20.69 -15.96
N SER A 402 -14.01 21.91 -15.47
CA SER A 402 -15.02 22.97 -15.41
C SER A 402 -15.43 23.50 -16.78
N ASN A 403 -14.51 23.55 -17.74
CA ASN A 403 -14.79 24.02 -19.09
C ASN A 403 -15.52 22.96 -19.94
N ALA A 404 -15.32 21.68 -19.66
CA ALA A 404 -16.03 20.58 -20.33
C ALA A 404 -17.47 20.37 -19.81
N ALA A 405 -17.80 20.93 -18.65
CA ALA A 405 -19.13 20.86 -18.04
C ALA A 405 -20.05 22.05 -18.36
N VAL A 406 -19.55 23.04 -19.10
CA VAL A 406 -20.27 24.18 -19.69
C VAL A 406 -20.51 23.88 -21.16
#